data_AF-A0A1V6U440-F1
#
_entry.id   AF-A0A1V6U440-F1
#
_cell.length_a   1.000
_cell.length_b   1.000
_cell.length_c   1.000
_cell.angle_alpha   90.00
_cell.angle_beta   90.00
_cell.angle_gamma   90.00
#
_symmetry.space_group_name_H-M   'P 1'
#
loop_
_entity.id
_entity.type
_entity.pdbx_description
1 polymer ?
#
loop_
_entity_poly.entity_id
_entity_poly.type
_entity_poly.pdbx_seq_one_letter_code
_entity_poly.pdbx_strand_id
1 'polypeptide(L)'
;ERHQRPRRFTQWLYLMVIRFMVRGSQTPIQWLLDLRSYGLKVHFNSSNPGYITWTGEDRILYKDLHFTMRDFRAFIHGLIHALQQILYEELLVCEAEALPPIPWDNLIDDPAQGQPGWSFLDDPRTKLPVNGSEWIMTRISREAKLQRLFLDPQKGQFRTTAIRSYLRAVVRFREKLSVAVHITGGQPSRAPELLSVRHRNTETAHRNVFIEDRLVVIATSYHKGFYTRNDTKLIHRYLPREVGELLVRYLWLVLPFLERLQVLIPGPTPARTSEAYVWAPDPGTGR
;
A
#
# COMPACT_ATOMS: atom_id res chain seq x y z
N GLU A 1 -4.76 -3.88 60.46
CA GLU A 1 -3.92 -4.15 59.27
C GLU A 1 -4.57 -3.51 58.04
N ARG A 2 -3.92 -2.55 57.37
CA ARG A 2 -4.49 -1.90 56.17
C ARG A 2 -4.08 -2.69 54.93
N HIS A 3 -5.00 -3.47 54.36
CA HIS A 3 -4.85 -4.04 53.02
C HIS A 3 -4.72 -2.92 51.97
N GLN A 4 -3.50 -2.66 51.51
CA GLN A 4 -3.29 -1.84 50.32
C GLN A 4 -3.75 -2.65 49.11
N ARG A 5 -4.72 -2.12 48.36
CA ARG A 5 -5.14 -2.68 47.07
C ARG A 5 -3.93 -2.79 46.14
N PRO A 6 -3.77 -3.90 45.41
CA PRO A 6 -2.65 -4.07 44.48
C PRO A 6 -2.70 -2.97 43.41
N ARG A 7 -1.55 -2.33 43.18
CA ARG A 7 -1.41 -1.25 42.20
C ARG A 7 -1.66 -1.79 40.79
N ARG A 8 -2.34 -0.99 39.96
CA ARG A 8 -2.54 -1.31 38.54
C ARG A 8 -1.21 -1.22 37.79
N PHE A 9 -1.06 -1.96 36.69
CA PHE A 9 0.15 -1.95 35.86
C PHE A 9 0.61 -0.54 35.46
N THR A 10 -0.33 0.35 35.08
CA THR A 10 -0.03 1.74 34.73
C THR A 10 0.55 2.55 35.88
N GLN A 11 0.15 2.28 37.12
CA GLN A 11 0.70 2.92 38.31
C GLN A 11 2.10 2.40 38.63
N TRP A 12 2.34 1.11 38.44
CA TRP A 12 3.69 0.53 38.54
C TRP A 12 4.63 1.09 37.49
N LEU A 13 4.17 1.17 36.24
CA LEU A 13 4.94 1.74 35.14
C LEU A 13 5.30 3.20 35.42
N TYR A 14 4.34 4.02 35.86
CA TYR A 14 4.57 5.41 36.23
C TYR A 14 5.64 5.55 37.32
N LEU A 15 5.58 4.71 38.36
CA LEU A 15 6.58 4.72 39.43
C LEU A 15 7.96 4.24 38.97
N MET A 16 8.04 3.25 38.09
CA MET A 16 9.33 2.82 37.52
C MET A 16 9.93 3.91 36.63
N VAL A 17 9.12 4.60 35.83
CA VAL A 17 9.56 5.72 34.99
C VAL A 17 10.11 6.86 35.85
N ILE A 18 9.39 7.26 36.90
CA ILE A 18 9.84 8.35 37.77
C ILE A 18 11.02 7.94 38.65
N ARG A 19 11.15 6.66 39.01
CA ARG A 19 12.27 6.22 39.85
C ARG A 19 13.55 6.02 39.04
N PHE A 20 13.46 5.50 37.82
CA PHE A 20 14.61 5.03 37.07
C PHE A 20 14.88 5.80 35.78
N MET A 21 13.91 6.53 35.22
CA MET A 21 14.06 7.23 33.93
C MET A 21 14.16 8.76 34.07
N VAL A 22 14.50 9.27 35.25
CA VAL A 22 14.69 10.71 35.48
C VAL A 22 16.04 11.16 34.95
N ARG A 23 16.02 12.17 34.08
CA ARG A 23 17.22 12.80 33.50
C ARG A 23 18.11 13.40 34.59
N GLY A 24 19.43 13.27 34.45
CA GLY A 24 20.39 13.81 35.42
C GLY A 24 20.55 13.01 36.71
N SER A 25 19.91 11.84 36.83
CA SER A 25 20.11 10.91 37.95
C SER A 25 21.31 9.98 37.72
N GLN A 26 21.92 9.43 38.77
CA GLN A 26 22.97 8.41 38.63
C GLN A 26 22.39 6.99 38.47
N THR A 27 21.42 6.83 37.57
CA THR A 27 20.80 5.53 37.30
C THR A 27 21.42 4.86 36.07
N PRO A 28 21.43 3.51 36.00
CA PRO A 28 21.89 2.81 34.80
C PRO A 28 21.14 3.22 33.52
N ILE A 29 19.86 3.58 33.63
CA ILE A 29 19.07 4.07 32.51
C ILE A 29 19.54 5.45 32.05
N GLN A 30 19.85 6.37 32.96
CA GLN A 30 20.41 7.67 32.58
C GLN A 30 21.74 7.51 31.84
N TRP A 31 22.63 6.62 32.32
CA TRP A 31 23.87 6.31 31.61
C TRP A 31 23.62 5.79 30.19
N LEU A 32 22.66 4.87 30.01
CA LEU A 32 22.28 4.36 28.69
C LEU A 32 21.70 5.46 27.77
N LEU A 33 20.89 6.39 28.32
CA LEU A 33 20.37 7.53 27.58
C LEU A 33 21.46 8.53 27.19
N ASP A 34 22.48 8.72 28.02
CA ASP A 34 23.63 9.56 27.74
C ASP A 34 24.52 8.95 26.67
N LEU A 35 24.81 7.64 26.75
CA LEU A 35 25.49 6.90 25.69
C LEU A 35 24.74 6.98 24.35
N ARG A 36 23.41 6.84 24.37
CA ARG A 36 22.58 7.02 23.16
C ARG A 36 22.69 8.45 22.62
N SER A 37 22.64 9.45 23.48
CA SER A 37 22.71 10.87 23.08
C SER A 37 24.08 11.21 22.51
N TYR A 38 25.15 10.71 23.14
CA TYR A 38 26.52 10.79 22.64
C TYR A 38 26.66 10.08 21.28
N GLY A 39 26.18 8.84 21.16
CA GLY A 39 26.20 8.09 19.90
C GLY A 39 25.42 8.78 18.78
N LEU A 40 24.27 9.37 19.07
CA LEU A 40 23.53 10.22 18.13
C LEU A 40 24.32 11.48 17.75
N LYS A 41 24.97 12.15 18.71
CA LYS A 41 25.80 13.31 18.44
C LYS A 41 26.98 12.94 17.53
N VAL A 42 27.65 11.82 17.77
CA VAL A 42 28.67 11.26 16.88
C VAL A 42 28.04 11.00 15.51
N HIS A 43 26.97 10.23 15.43
CA HIS A 43 26.31 9.91 14.14
C HIS A 43 25.92 11.14 13.31
N PHE A 44 25.38 12.19 13.94
CA PHE A 44 24.95 13.40 13.23
C PHE A 44 26.12 14.34 12.86
N ASN A 45 27.28 14.22 13.51
CA ASN A 45 28.46 15.03 13.18
C ASN A 45 29.56 14.25 12.43
N SER A 46 29.46 12.92 12.37
CA SER A 46 30.36 12.07 11.60
C SER A 46 29.82 11.94 10.18
N SER A 47 30.58 12.41 9.20
CA SER A 47 30.28 12.19 7.79
C SER A 47 30.47 10.72 7.43
N ASN A 48 29.45 10.07 6.91
CA ASN A 48 29.62 8.79 6.22
C ASN A 48 30.25 9.03 4.83
N PRO A 49 31.06 8.08 4.31
CA PRO A 49 31.52 8.13 2.93
C PRO A 49 30.32 8.27 1.98
N GLY A 50 30.41 9.19 1.02
CA GLY A 50 29.41 9.31 -0.04
C GLY A 50 29.48 8.10 -0.95
N TYR A 51 28.33 7.45 -1.20
CA TYR A 51 28.24 6.30 -2.11
C TYR A 51 27.66 6.65 -3.47
N ILE A 52 27.23 7.90 -3.68
CA ILE A 52 26.64 8.37 -4.93
C ILE A 52 27.63 9.32 -5.60
N THR A 53 27.99 9.03 -6.84
CA THR A 53 28.87 9.89 -7.64
C THR A 53 28.28 10.10 -9.02
N TRP A 54 28.32 11.35 -9.50
CA TRP A 54 27.98 11.70 -10.87
C TRP A 54 29.26 11.68 -11.71
N THR A 55 29.21 11.03 -12.88
CA THR A 55 30.32 11.07 -13.84
C THR A 55 29.81 11.49 -15.20
N GLY A 56 30.48 12.46 -15.81
CA GLY A 56 29.99 13.10 -17.03
C GLY A 56 28.64 13.80 -16.80
N GLU A 57 27.81 13.82 -17.84
CA GLU A 57 26.52 14.53 -17.81
C GLU A 57 25.36 13.68 -17.29
N ASP A 58 25.39 12.35 -17.45
CA ASP A 58 24.20 11.51 -17.27
C ASP A 58 24.41 10.20 -16.50
N ARG A 59 25.62 9.90 -16.00
CA ARG A 59 25.91 8.64 -15.30
C ARG A 59 25.93 8.79 -13.79
N ILE A 60 25.25 7.88 -13.11
CA ILE A 60 25.23 7.73 -11.66
C ILE A 60 25.96 6.44 -11.29
N LEU A 61 26.92 6.57 -10.37
CA LEU A 61 27.54 5.44 -9.68
C LEU A 61 26.94 5.31 -8.29
N TYR A 62 26.52 4.11 -7.93
CA TYR A 62 26.14 3.74 -6.58
C TYR A 62 26.72 2.38 -6.21
N LYS A 63 27.77 2.37 -5.37
CA LYS A 63 28.56 1.15 -5.09
C LYS A 63 29.02 0.51 -6.41
N ASP A 64 28.65 -0.76 -6.65
CA ASP A 64 28.98 -1.49 -7.88
C ASP A 64 27.98 -1.24 -9.02
N LEU A 65 26.91 -0.47 -8.78
CA LEU A 65 25.91 -0.14 -9.80
C LEU A 65 26.34 1.09 -10.59
N HIS A 66 26.25 0.94 -11.91
CA HIS A 66 26.59 1.98 -12.88
C HIS A 66 25.43 2.07 -13.86
N PHE A 67 24.76 3.23 -13.92
CA PHE A 67 23.63 3.42 -14.84
C PHE A 67 23.51 4.87 -15.29
N THR A 68 22.95 5.05 -16.48
CA THR A 68 22.63 6.37 -17.03
C THR A 68 21.21 6.81 -16.64
N MET A 69 20.91 8.10 -16.76
CA MET A 69 19.54 8.59 -16.67
C MET A 69 18.61 7.99 -17.74
N ARG A 70 19.17 7.57 -18.89
CA ARG A 70 18.44 6.80 -19.91
C ARG A 70 18.05 5.42 -19.40
N ASP A 71 18.96 4.71 -18.73
CA ASP A 71 18.68 3.39 -18.15
C ASP A 71 17.63 3.50 -17.03
N PHE A 72 17.69 4.55 -16.21
CA PHE A 72 16.69 4.81 -15.17
C PHE A 72 15.29 5.07 -15.76
N ARG A 73 15.19 5.90 -16.80
CA ARG A 73 13.91 6.11 -17.52
C ARG A 73 13.40 4.81 -18.15
N ALA A 74 14.28 4.05 -18.82
CA ALA A 74 13.93 2.76 -19.41
C ALA A 74 13.42 1.77 -18.36
N PHE A 75 14.02 1.76 -17.17
CA PHE A 75 13.55 0.95 -16.04
C PHE A 75 12.13 1.34 -15.62
N ILE A 76 11.81 2.63 -15.49
CA ILE A 76 10.46 3.09 -15.14
C ILE A 76 9.44 2.67 -16.21
N HIS A 77 9.74 2.91 -17.49
CA HIS A 77 8.86 2.50 -18.59
C HIS A 77 8.68 0.98 -18.63
N GLY A 78 9.75 0.21 -18.43
CA GLY A 78 9.69 -1.25 -18.35
C GLY A 78 8.87 -1.76 -17.16
N LEU A 79 8.94 -1.08 -16.01
CA LEU A 79 8.13 -1.39 -14.84
C LEU A 79 6.64 -1.16 -15.10
N ILE A 80 6.28 -0.02 -15.69
CA ILE A 80 4.89 0.32 -16.05
C ILE A 80 4.36 -0.67 -17.10
N HIS A 81 5.16 -0.98 -18.13
CA HIS A 81 4.80 -1.97 -19.14
C HIS A 81 4.55 -3.35 -18.52
N ALA A 82 5.45 -3.83 -17.66
CA ALA A 82 5.26 -5.10 -16.96
C ALA A 82 3.99 -5.11 -16.09
N LEU A 83 3.64 -4.00 -15.46
CA LEU A 83 2.39 -3.86 -14.71
C LEU A 83 1.16 -3.93 -15.62
N GLN A 84 1.18 -3.24 -16.76
CA GLN A 84 0.11 -3.29 -17.76
C GLN A 84 -0.08 -4.72 -18.26
N GLN A 85 1.00 -5.43 -18.59
CA GLN A 85 0.93 -6.83 -19.03
C GLN A 85 0.30 -7.73 -17.97
N ILE A 86 0.76 -7.67 -16.71
CA ILE A 86 0.18 -8.49 -15.65
C ILE A 86 -1.31 -8.14 -15.47
N LEU A 87 -1.66 -6.86 -15.47
CA LEU A 87 -3.05 -6.43 -15.31
C LEU A 87 -3.95 -6.93 -16.44
N TYR A 88 -3.53 -6.76 -17.70
CA TYR A 88 -4.36 -7.06 -18.86
C TYR A 88 -4.36 -8.53 -19.24
N GLU A 89 -3.20 -9.19 -19.22
CA GLU A 89 -3.04 -10.56 -19.70
C GLU A 89 -3.38 -11.60 -18.61
N GLU A 90 -3.02 -11.33 -17.35
CA GLU A 90 -3.16 -12.31 -16.26
C GLU A 90 -4.34 -12.04 -15.33
N LEU A 91 -4.61 -10.79 -14.99
CA LEU A 91 -5.66 -10.42 -14.03
C LEU A 91 -7.02 -10.19 -14.69
N LEU A 92 -7.07 -9.32 -15.69
CA LEU A 92 -8.31 -9.00 -16.40
C LEU A 92 -8.54 -9.92 -17.60
N VAL A 93 -7.48 -10.51 -18.16
CA VAL A 93 -7.52 -11.40 -19.33
C VAL A 93 -8.36 -10.78 -20.46
N CYS A 94 -7.99 -9.57 -20.88
CA CYS A 94 -8.64 -8.84 -21.97
C CYS A 94 -7.65 -7.92 -22.69
N GLU A 95 -8.02 -7.53 -23.90
CA GLU A 95 -7.32 -6.47 -24.63
C GLU A 95 -7.62 -5.10 -23.98
N ALA A 96 -6.74 -4.13 -24.20
CA ALA A 96 -6.83 -2.82 -23.57
C ALA A 96 -8.11 -2.07 -24.00
N GLU A 97 -8.53 -2.27 -25.25
CA GLU A 97 -9.70 -1.67 -25.90
C GLU A 97 -11.02 -2.22 -25.34
N ALA A 98 -11.00 -3.44 -24.81
CA ALA A 98 -12.17 -4.08 -24.19
C ALA A 98 -12.41 -3.61 -22.75
N LEU A 99 -11.48 -2.83 -22.18
CA LEU A 99 -11.62 -2.36 -20.81
C LEU A 99 -12.64 -1.23 -20.71
N PRO A 100 -13.46 -1.24 -19.65
CA PRO A 100 -14.33 -0.10 -19.38
C PRO A 100 -13.46 1.17 -19.14
N PRO A 101 -13.84 2.32 -19.72
CA PRO A 101 -13.10 3.55 -19.54
C PRO A 101 -13.29 4.08 -18.11
N ILE A 102 -12.24 4.68 -17.55
CA ILE A 102 -12.33 5.41 -16.29
C ILE A 102 -12.85 6.82 -16.60
N PRO A 103 -13.97 7.29 -16.02
CA PRO A 103 -14.51 8.61 -16.30
C PRO A 103 -13.75 9.69 -15.54
N TRP A 104 -12.48 9.92 -15.87
CA TRP A 104 -11.56 10.81 -15.14
C TRP A 104 -12.10 12.22 -14.92
N ASP A 105 -12.79 12.79 -15.91
CA ASP A 105 -13.35 14.15 -15.82
C ASP A 105 -14.52 14.25 -14.83
N ASN A 106 -15.20 13.13 -14.56
CA ASN A 106 -16.37 13.05 -13.69
C ASN A 106 -16.10 12.25 -12.41
N LEU A 107 -14.83 11.87 -12.17
CA LEU A 107 -14.45 11.11 -11.00
C LEU A 107 -14.39 12.08 -9.81
N ILE A 108 -15.38 11.97 -8.94
CA ILE A 108 -15.55 12.82 -7.76
C ILE A 108 -15.19 12.00 -6.52
N ASP A 109 -14.48 12.62 -5.59
CA ASP A 109 -14.17 12.06 -4.28
C ASP A 109 -14.49 13.08 -3.17
N ASP A 110 -14.91 12.59 -2.01
CA ASP A 110 -15.10 13.38 -0.79
C ASP A 110 -14.05 12.96 0.27
N PRO A 111 -12.98 13.74 0.47
CA PRO A 111 -11.98 13.45 1.48
C PRO A 111 -12.52 13.46 2.92
N ALA A 112 -13.62 14.18 3.19
CA ALA A 112 -14.22 14.29 4.51
C ALA A 112 -15.12 13.11 4.86
N GLN A 113 -15.49 12.28 3.87
CA GLN A 113 -16.33 11.11 4.11
C GLN A 113 -15.59 10.08 4.98
N GLY A 114 -16.18 9.80 6.14
CA GLY A 114 -15.63 8.95 7.20
C GLY A 114 -16.33 7.60 7.37
N GLN A 115 -17.36 7.29 6.58
CA GLN A 115 -18.08 6.02 6.68
C GLN A 115 -17.12 4.82 6.55
N PRO A 116 -17.17 3.83 7.47
CA PRO A 116 -16.40 2.60 7.34
C PRO A 116 -16.72 1.88 6.03
N GLY A 117 -15.69 1.40 5.35
CA GLY A 117 -15.81 0.75 4.03
C GLY A 117 -15.80 1.70 2.84
N TRP A 118 -15.95 3.01 3.04
CA TRP A 118 -16.01 3.98 1.96
C TRP A 118 -14.69 4.12 1.18
N SER A 119 -14.80 4.15 -0.14
CA SER A 119 -13.78 4.55 -1.10
C SER A 119 -14.36 5.54 -2.12
N PHE A 120 -13.50 6.19 -2.92
CA PHE A 120 -13.95 7.07 -4.01
C PHE A 120 -14.78 6.33 -5.07
N LEU A 121 -14.64 4.99 -5.15
CA LEU A 121 -15.42 4.13 -6.03
C LEU A 121 -16.90 4.01 -5.60
N ASP A 122 -17.21 4.34 -4.36
CA ASP A 122 -18.56 4.27 -3.78
C ASP A 122 -19.30 5.61 -3.86
N ASP A 123 -18.67 6.66 -4.41
CA ASP A 123 -19.28 7.98 -4.51
C ASP A 123 -20.45 7.98 -5.50
N PRO A 124 -21.70 8.24 -5.06
CA PRO A 124 -22.88 8.16 -5.93
C PRO A 124 -22.89 9.22 -7.03
N ARG A 125 -22.06 10.27 -6.91
CA ARG A 125 -21.92 11.31 -7.95
C ARG A 125 -21.10 10.81 -9.15
N THR A 126 -20.24 9.81 -8.94
CA THR A 126 -19.47 9.16 -10.00
C THR A 126 -20.27 8.00 -10.60
N LYS A 127 -20.60 8.09 -11.89
CA LYS A 127 -21.24 6.98 -12.63
C LYS A 127 -20.19 6.14 -13.35
N LEU A 128 -19.77 5.04 -12.73
CA LEU A 128 -18.90 4.05 -13.37
C LEU A 128 -19.68 3.26 -14.44
N PRO A 129 -19.08 2.96 -15.61
CA PRO A 129 -19.79 2.31 -16.72
C PRO A 129 -20.15 0.84 -16.44
N VAL A 130 -19.49 0.21 -15.46
CA VAL A 130 -19.74 -1.17 -15.06
C VAL A 130 -19.65 -1.32 -13.54
N ASN A 131 -20.39 -2.29 -13.00
CA ASN A 131 -20.22 -2.72 -11.61
C ASN A 131 -18.94 -3.56 -11.48
N GLY A 132 -17.92 -3.01 -10.82
CA GLY A 132 -16.62 -3.66 -10.65
C GLY A 132 -16.69 -5.00 -9.90
N SER A 133 -17.62 -5.14 -8.95
CA SER A 133 -17.81 -6.36 -8.16
C SER A 133 -18.36 -7.55 -8.96
N GLU A 134 -18.98 -7.28 -10.10
CA GLU A 134 -19.60 -8.29 -10.96
C GLU A 134 -18.87 -8.45 -12.28
N TRP A 135 -18.09 -7.45 -12.71
CA TRP A 135 -17.51 -7.41 -14.05
C TRP A 135 -16.74 -8.68 -14.44
N ILE A 136 -15.77 -9.11 -13.63
CA ILE A 136 -15.00 -10.35 -13.91
C ILE A 136 -15.91 -11.58 -13.84
N MET A 137 -16.83 -11.65 -12.88
CA MET A 137 -17.75 -12.78 -12.74
C MET A 137 -18.68 -12.93 -13.94
N THR A 138 -19.27 -11.84 -14.40
CA THR A 138 -20.13 -11.82 -15.59
C THR A 138 -19.35 -12.24 -16.83
N ARG A 139 -18.09 -11.82 -16.97
CA ARG A 139 -17.21 -12.24 -18.07
C ARG A 139 -16.87 -13.73 -17.98
N ILE A 140 -16.54 -14.24 -16.79
CA ILE A 140 -16.33 -15.69 -16.58
C ILE A 140 -17.58 -16.47 -16.98
N SER A 141 -18.79 -15.97 -16.73
CA SER A 141 -20.02 -16.65 -17.13
C SER A 141 -20.33 -16.58 -18.62
N ARG A 142 -19.83 -15.58 -19.36
CA ARG A 142 -20.18 -15.34 -20.77
C ARG A 142 -19.10 -15.74 -21.77
N GLU A 143 -17.82 -15.63 -21.39
CA GLU A 143 -16.69 -15.81 -22.29
C GLU A 143 -16.11 -17.22 -22.16
N ALA A 144 -16.21 -18.01 -23.24
CA ALA A 144 -15.69 -19.39 -23.27
C ALA A 144 -14.21 -19.49 -22.90
N LYS A 145 -13.40 -18.48 -23.24
CA LYS A 145 -11.97 -18.40 -22.87
C LYS A 145 -11.78 -18.37 -21.35
N LEU A 146 -12.53 -17.51 -20.66
CA LEU A 146 -12.47 -17.36 -19.21
C LEU A 146 -13.09 -18.57 -18.48
N GLN A 147 -14.18 -19.13 -18.99
CA GLN A 147 -14.74 -20.37 -18.47
C GLN A 147 -13.71 -21.50 -18.49
N ARG A 148 -13.02 -21.69 -19.62
CA ARG A 148 -11.97 -22.72 -19.75
C ARG A 148 -10.77 -22.47 -18.83
N LEU A 149 -10.49 -21.21 -18.50
CA LEU A 149 -9.40 -20.84 -17.61
C LEU A 149 -9.75 -21.10 -16.14
N PHE A 150 -10.91 -20.61 -15.70
CA PHE A 150 -11.29 -20.57 -14.28
C PHE A 150 -12.15 -21.75 -13.84
N LEU A 151 -12.97 -22.35 -14.71
CA LEU A 151 -13.99 -23.33 -14.33
C LEU A 151 -13.61 -24.76 -14.75
N ASP A 152 -13.89 -25.72 -13.88
CA ASP A 152 -13.86 -27.14 -14.20
C ASP A 152 -15.01 -27.47 -15.18
N PRO A 153 -14.73 -28.06 -16.36
CA PRO A 153 -15.76 -28.32 -17.37
C PRO A 153 -16.83 -29.32 -16.91
N GLN A 154 -16.50 -30.19 -15.95
CA GLN A 154 -17.41 -31.23 -15.47
C GLN A 154 -18.21 -30.76 -14.25
N LYS A 155 -17.58 -29.99 -13.36
CA LYS A 155 -18.19 -29.58 -12.08
C LYS A 155 -18.75 -28.15 -12.07
N GLY A 156 -18.37 -27.31 -13.04
CA GLY A 156 -18.72 -25.88 -13.06
C GLY A 156 -18.13 -25.07 -11.89
N GLN A 157 -17.26 -25.69 -11.08
CA GLN A 157 -16.61 -25.06 -9.93
C GLN A 157 -15.29 -24.42 -10.34
N PHE A 158 -14.82 -23.44 -9.56
CA PHE A 158 -13.52 -22.84 -9.79
C PHE A 158 -12.39 -23.86 -9.62
N ARG A 159 -11.46 -23.89 -10.58
CA ARG A 159 -10.25 -24.71 -10.50
C ARG A 159 -9.29 -24.12 -9.47
N THR A 160 -8.93 -24.92 -8.46
CA THR A 160 -7.98 -24.52 -7.43
C THR A 160 -6.62 -24.08 -7.99
N THR A 161 -6.15 -24.72 -9.08
CA THR A 161 -4.89 -24.35 -9.74
C THR A 161 -4.97 -22.98 -10.42
N ALA A 162 -6.08 -22.67 -11.10
CA ALA A 162 -6.31 -21.38 -11.73
C ALA A 162 -6.39 -20.28 -10.68
N ILE A 163 -7.11 -20.50 -9.57
CA ILE A 163 -7.17 -19.56 -8.46
C ILE A 163 -5.78 -19.31 -7.88
N ARG A 164 -5.00 -20.35 -7.56
CA ARG A 164 -3.63 -20.18 -7.04
C ARG A 164 -2.74 -19.39 -8.01
N SER A 165 -2.87 -19.63 -9.31
CA SER A 165 -2.14 -18.86 -10.32
C SER A 165 -2.55 -17.39 -10.32
N TYR A 166 -3.86 -17.12 -10.24
CA TYR A 166 -4.41 -15.77 -10.15
C TYR A 166 -3.92 -15.02 -8.90
N LEU A 167 -3.95 -15.68 -7.74
CA LEU A 167 -3.45 -15.08 -6.48
C LEU A 167 -1.96 -14.72 -6.58
N ARG A 168 -1.13 -15.58 -7.20
CA ARG A 168 0.29 -15.26 -7.46
C ARG A 168 0.45 -14.07 -8.40
N ALA A 169 -0.38 -13.96 -9.43
CA ALA A 169 -0.36 -12.81 -10.33
C ALA A 169 -0.73 -11.51 -9.59
N VAL A 170 -1.70 -11.55 -8.68
CA VAL A 170 -2.07 -10.41 -7.83
C VAL A 170 -0.89 -9.99 -6.94
N VAL A 171 -0.19 -10.93 -6.31
CA VAL A 171 0.99 -10.63 -5.48
C VAL A 171 2.07 -9.94 -6.32
N ARG A 172 2.45 -10.52 -7.46
CA ARG A 172 3.46 -9.92 -8.36
C ARG A 172 3.04 -8.52 -8.84
N PHE A 173 1.76 -8.33 -9.13
CA PHE A 173 1.21 -7.04 -9.53
C PHE A 173 1.33 -6.01 -8.39
N ARG A 174 0.88 -6.35 -7.17
CA ARG A 174 0.97 -5.49 -5.99
C ARG A 174 2.42 -5.11 -5.67
N GLU A 175 3.34 -6.06 -5.71
CA GLU A 175 4.77 -5.81 -5.46
C GLU A 175 5.31 -4.77 -6.45
N LYS A 176 5.10 -4.98 -7.76
CA LYS A 176 5.56 -4.04 -8.79
C LYS A 176 4.85 -2.69 -8.70
N LEU A 177 3.55 -2.68 -8.39
CA LEU A 177 2.78 -1.45 -8.29
C LEU A 177 3.24 -0.62 -7.09
N SER A 178 3.61 -1.27 -5.98
CA SER A 178 4.18 -0.59 -4.81
C SER A 178 5.50 0.12 -5.15
N VAL A 179 6.34 -0.51 -5.97
CA VAL A 179 7.59 0.08 -6.47
C VAL A 179 7.29 1.23 -7.43
N ALA A 180 6.33 1.07 -8.35
CA ALA A 180 5.94 2.12 -9.28
C ALA A 180 5.41 3.36 -8.53
N VAL A 181 4.51 3.16 -7.57
CA VAL A 181 3.99 4.21 -6.69
C VAL A 181 5.12 4.90 -5.92
N HIS A 182 6.04 4.14 -5.35
CA HIS A 182 7.13 4.68 -4.54
C HIS A 182 8.11 5.55 -5.34
N ILE A 183 8.45 5.14 -6.56
CA ILE A 183 9.45 5.82 -7.39
C ILE A 183 8.85 6.98 -8.19
N THR A 184 7.56 6.89 -8.55
CA THR A 184 6.93 7.88 -9.45
C THR A 184 6.02 8.88 -8.74
N GLY A 185 5.57 8.61 -7.51
CA GLY A 185 4.67 9.48 -6.74
C GLY A 185 5.33 10.74 -6.13
N GLY A 186 6.42 11.23 -6.71
CA GLY A 186 7.21 12.34 -6.16
C GLY A 186 8.17 11.88 -5.05
N GLN A 187 8.11 12.52 -3.88
CA GLN A 187 9.02 12.20 -2.77
C GLN A 187 8.76 10.77 -2.24
N PRO A 188 9.73 9.85 -2.31
CA PRO A 188 9.51 8.46 -1.88
C PRO A 188 9.16 8.37 -0.40
N SER A 189 8.10 7.63 -0.08
CA SER A 189 7.65 7.34 1.29
C SER A 189 8.59 6.36 2.00
N ARG A 190 8.65 6.39 3.33
CA ARG A 190 9.31 5.30 4.05
C ARG A 190 8.52 4.01 3.91
N ALA A 191 9.18 2.86 4.03
CA ALA A 191 8.52 1.56 3.91
C ALA A 191 7.25 1.44 4.80
N PRO A 192 7.24 1.84 6.09
CA PRO A 192 6.01 1.78 6.89
C PRO A 192 4.89 2.70 6.40
N GLU A 193 5.23 3.87 5.86
CA GLU A 193 4.26 4.83 5.31
C GLU A 193 3.64 4.27 4.02
N LEU A 194 4.45 3.67 3.15
CA LEU A 194 3.98 3.02 1.92
C LEU A 194 3.08 1.83 2.22
N LEU A 195 3.55 0.91 3.07
CA LEU A 195 2.89 -0.37 3.33
C LEU A 195 1.61 -0.22 4.17
N SER A 196 1.38 0.96 4.77
CA SER A 196 0.15 1.27 5.52
C SER A 196 -0.90 2.04 4.72
N VAL A 197 -0.71 2.21 3.41
CA VAL A 197 -1.69 2.87 2.52
C VAL A 197 -2.98 2.05 2.45
N ARG A 198 -4.09 2.70 2.76
CA ARG A 198 -5.44 2.15 2.69
C ARG A 198 -6.22 2.71 1.50
N HIS A 199 -7.00 1.89 0.80
CA HIS A 199 -7.89 2.36 -0.27
C HIS A 199 -9.34 2.61 0.18
N ARG A 200 -9.72 2.10 1.35
CA ARG A 200 -11.03 2.33 1.96
C ARG A 200 -10.91 2.68 3.44
N ASN A 201 -11.90 3.39 3.95
CA ASN A 201 -11.99 3.70 5.38
C ASN A 201 -12.19 2.42 6.20
N THR A 202 -11.61 2.39 7.40
CA THR A 202 -11.89 1.39 8.43
C THR A 202 -12.67 2.01 9.58
N GLU A 203 -13.11 1.19 10.53
CA GLU A 203 -13.75 1.67 11.78
C GLU A 203 -12.88 2.67 12.57
N THR A 204 -11.56 2.66 12.37
CA THR A 204 -10.60 3.39 13.20
C THR A 204 -9.70 4.34 12.42
N ALA A 205 -9.74 4.33 11.09
CA ALA A 205 -8.85 5.14 10.26
C ALA A 205 -9.48 5.48 8.90
N HIS A 206 -9.18 6.68 8.41
CA HIS A 206 -9.50 7.07 7.03
C HIS A 206 -8.60 6.35 6.02
N ARG A 207 -9.09 6.27 4.79
CA ARG A 207 -8.30 5.85 3.62
C ARG A 207 -7.15 6.82 3.35
N ASN A 208 -6.21 6.36 2.54
CA ASN A 208 -5.04 7.12 2.09
C ASN A 208 -5.05 7.39 0.58
N VAL A 209 -5.88 6.69 -0.19
CA VAL A 209 -6.04 6.89 -1.64
C VAL A 209 -7.24 7.79 -1.90
N PHE A 210 -7.00 8.87 -2.63
CA PHE A 210 -7.98 9.90 -2.98
C PHE A 210 -7.90 10.26 -4.45
N ILE A 211 -8.93 10.94 -4.96
CA ILE A 211 -8.92 11.58 -6.28
C ILE A 211 -8.95 13.09 -6.11
N GLU A 212 -8.00 13.79 -6.75
CA GLU A 212 -7.93 15.25 -6.76
C GLU A 212 -7.49 15.72 -8.15
N ASP A 213 -8.21 16.68 -8.72
CA ASP A 213 -7.98 17.19 -10.09
C ASP A 213 -7.70 16.09 -11.12
N ARG A 214 -8.58 15.08 -11.13
CA ARG A 214 -8.51 13.91 -12.02
C ARG A 214 -7.27 13.05 -11.79
N LEU A 215 -6.43 13.29 -10.80
CA LEU A 215 -5.25 12.49 -10.48
C LEU A 215 -5.51 11.63 -9.25
N VAL A 216 -4.74 10.55 -9.13
CA VAL A 216 -4.74 9.73 -7.92
C VAL A 216 -3.73 10.30 -6.95
N VAL A 217 -4.17 10.51 -5.71
CA VAL A 217 -3.37 11.07 -4.62
C VAL A 217 -3.26 10.06 -3.49
N ILE A 218 -2.03 9.83 -3.03
CA ILE A 218 -1.76 9.06 -1.82
C ILE A 218 -1.38 10.02 -0.70
N ALA A 219 -2.27 10.19 0.27
CA ALA A 219 -2.05 11.01 1.45
C ALA A 219 -1.70 10.13 2.65
N THR A 220 -0.45 10.21 3.12
CA THR A 220 0.01 9.48 4.32
C THR A 220 0.28 10.45 5.46
N SER A 221 -0.12 10.10 6.68
CA SER A 221 0.24 10.83 7.89
C SER A 221 1.67 10.52 8.31
N TYR A 222 2.46 11.57 8.53
CA TYR A 222 3.82 11.46 9.02
C TYR A 222 3.90 11.77 10.53
N HIS A 223 4.39 10.82 11.32
CA HIS A 223 4.34 10.88 12.80
C HIS A 223 5.66 11.24 13.51
N LYS A 224 6.76 11.59 12.82
CA LYS A 224 7.99 12.01 13.55
C LYS A 224 7.75 13.37 14.24
N GLY A 225 7.66 13.34 15.56
CA GLY A 225 7.48 14.53 16.41
C GLY A 225 6.06 14.75 16.93
N PHE A 226 5.12 13.82 16.69
CA PHE A 226 3.74 13.93 17.17
C PHE A 226 3.66 14.13 18.69
N TYR A 227 4.42 13.34 19.47
CA TYR A 227 4.50 13.50 20.93
C TYR A 227 5.19 14.79 21.39
N THR A 228 5.84 15.54 20.48
CA THR A 228 6.56 16.77 20.79
C THR A 228 5.82 18.02 20.34
N ARG A 229 4.95 17.94 19.31
CA ARG A 229 4.28 19.10 18.69
C ARG A 229 2.78 18.94 18.43
N ASN A 230 2.20 17.75 18.67
CA ASN A 230 0.79 17.43 18.38
C ASN A 230 0.33 17.84 16.96
N ASP A 231 1.24 17.78 15.98
CA ASP A 231 1.01 18.18 14.59
C ASP A 231 1.22 16.95 13.69
N THR A 232 0.16 16.53 13.01
CA THR A 232 0.21 15.43 12.04
C THR A 232 0.39 16.04 10.66
N LYS A 233 1.60 15.89 10.09
CA LYS A 233 1.86 16.36 8.74
C LYS A 233 1.30 15.36 7.74
N LEU A 234 0.38 15.80 6.90
CA LEU A 234 -0.10 15.05 5.75
C LEU A 234 0.83 15.29 4.57
N ILE A 235 1.33 14.22 3.98
CA ILE A 235 2.16 14.28 2.77
C ILE A 235 1.33 13.73 1.62
N HIS A 236 0.99 14.59 0.67
CA HIS A 236 0.29 14.24 -0.56
C HIS A 236 1.30 13.81 -1.63
N ARG A 237 1.02 12.69 -2.28
CA ARG A 237 1.82 12.13 -3.38
C ARG A 237 0.93 11.90 -4.57
N TYR A 238 1.11 12.70 -5.61
CA TYR A 238 0.35 12.60 -6.86
C TYR A 238 1.01 11.54 -7.74
N LEU A 239 0.20 10.60 -8.23
CA LEU A 239 0.68 9.58 -9.16
C LEU A 239 0.59 10.10 -10.60
N PRO A 240 1.57 9.79 -11.46
CA PRO A 240 1.41 9.96 -12.90
C PRO A 240 0.19 9.20 -13.41
N ARG A 241 -0.43 9.69 -14.48
CA ARG A 241 -1.67 9.14 -15.06
C ARG A 241 -1.58 7.63 -15.27
N GLU A 242 -0.47 7.16 -15.80
CA GLU A 242 -0.22 5.77 -16.15
C GLU A 242 -0.23 4.85 -14.93
N VAL A 243 0.34 5.31 -13.80
CA VAL A 243 0.36 4.55 -12.54
C VAL A 243 -0.98 4.67 -11.81
N GLY A 244 -1.59 5.86 -11.83
CA GLY A 244 -2.91 6.10 -11.28
C GLY A 244 -3.98 5.22 -11.94
N GLU A 245 -3.96 5.09 -13.26
CA GLU A 245 -4.86 4.19 -14.01
C GLU A 245 -4.71 2.74 -13.59
N LEU A 246 -3.48 2.24 -13.46
CA LEU A 246 -3.22 0.88 -13.00
C LEU A 246 -3.79 0.64 -11.60
N LEU A 247 -3.61 1.60 -10.68
CA LEU A 247 -4.16 1.52 -9.33
C LEU A 247 -5.69 1.57 -9.33
N VAL A 248 -6.32 2.49 -10.07
CA VAL A 248 -7.79 2.57 -10.14
C VAL A 248 -8.39 1.32 -10.75
N ARG A 249 -7.84 0.80 -11.86
CA ARG A 249 -8.32 -0.45 -12.49
C ARG A 249 -8.19 -1.63 -11.54
N TYR A 250 -7.09 -1.70 -10.79
CA TYR A 250 -6.89 -2.73 -9.79
C TYR A 250 -7.94 -2.66 -8.68
N LEU A 251 -8.15 -1.47 -8.07
CA LEU A 251 -9.13 -1.28 -7.01
C LEU A 251 -10.57 -1.49 -7.48
N TRP A 252 -10.88 -1.13 -8.72
CA TRP A 252 -12.23 -1.20 -9.27
C TRP A 252 -12.60 -2.59 -9.79
N LEU A 253 -11.72 -3.27 -10.54
CA LEU A 253 -12.08 -4.50 -11.27
C LEU A 253 -11.47 -5.75 -10.66
N VAL A 254 -10.21 -5.69 -10.22
CA VAL A 254 -9.46 -6.86 -9.75
C VAL A 254 -9.75 -7.15 -8.28
N LEU A 255 -9.70 -6.12 -7.43
CA LEU A 255 -9.82 -6.28 -5.99
C LEU A 255 -11.19 -6.82 -5.54
N PRO A 256 -12.34 -6.35 -6.07
CA PRO A 256 -13.64 -6.91 -5.68
C PRO A 256 -13.78 -8.40 -6.04
N PHE A 257 -13.21 -8.81 -7.18
CA PHE A 257 -13.17 -10.23 -7.56
C PHE A 257 -12.26 -11.05 -6.64
N LEU A 258 -11.11 -10.49 -6.23
CA LEU A 258 -10.23 -11.13 -5.26
C LEU A 258 -10.94 -11.35 -3.92
N GLU A 259 -11.64 -10.34 -3.41
CA GLU A 259 -12.43 -10.42 -2.16
C GLU A 259 -13.50 -11.51 -2.27
N ARG A 260 -14.17 -11.60 -3.42
CA ARG A 260 -15.16 -12.67 -3.68
C ARG A 260 -14.53 -14.07 -3.74
N LEU A 261 -13.35 -14.20 -4.36
CA LEU A 261 -12.64 -15.47 -4.39
C LEU A 261 -12.21 -15.92 -2.98
N GLN A 262 -11.77 -15.00 -2.13
CA GLN A 262 -11.39 -15.32 -0.75
C GLN A 262 -12.56 -15.87 0.08
N VAL A 263 -13.79 -15.40 -0.16
CA VAL A 263 -15.00 -15.97 0.46
C VAL A 263 -15.28 -17.39 -0.03
N LEU A 264 -14.94 -17.70 -1.28
CA LEU A 264 -15.22 -19.00 -1.91
C LEU A 264 -14.18 -20.08 -1.62
N ILE A 265 -12.96 -19.71 -1.21
CA ILE A 265 -11.86 -20.65 -0.93
C ILE A 265 -11.83 -20.97 0.57
N PRO A 266 -11.84 -22.25 0.98
CA PRO A 266 -11.59 -22.62 2.37
C PRO A 266 -10.14 -22.29 2.73
N GLY A 267 -9.92 -21.32 3.60
CA GLY A 267 -8.60 -20.88 4.07
C GLY A 267 -8.70 -19.94 5.27
N PRO A 268 -7.59 -19.57 5.92
CA PRO A 268 -7.61 -18.59 7.00
C PRO A 268 -8.12 -17.26 6.46
N THR A 269 -9.30 -16.84 6.92
CA THR A 269 -9.86 -15.53 6.57
C THR A 269 -8.89 -14.45 7.02
N PRO A 270 -8.43 -13.54 6.14
CA PRO A 270 -7.65 -12.39 6.55
C PRO A 270 -8.45 -11.61 7.60
N ALA A 271 -7.78 -10.98 8.57
CA ALA A 271 -8.48 -10.06 9.47
C ALA A 271 -9.14 -8.95 8.61
N ARG A 272 -10.38 -8.57 8.92
CA ARG A 272 -11.15 -7.49 8.24
C ARG A 272 -10.35 -6.19 8.05
N THR A 273 -9.42 -5.91 8.96
CA THR A 273 -8.54 -4.73 8.88
C THR A 273 -7.46 -4.84 7.79
N SER A 274 -7.06 -6.05 7.39
CA SER A 274 -6.09 -6.26 6.31
C SER A 274 -6.70 -5.98 4.93
N GLU A 275 -8.01 -6.15 4.77
CA GLU A 275 -8.75 -5.95 3.52
C GLU A 275 -8.77 -4.49 3.07
N ALA A 276 -8.49 -3.55 3.97
CA ALA A 276 -8.46 -2.13 3.66
C ALA A 276 -7.13 -1.63 3.11
N TYR A 277 -6.05 -2.43 3.19
CA TYR A 277 -4.72 -2.04 2.71
C TYR A 277 -4.53 -2.37 1.24
N VAL A 278 -3.93 -1.44 0.49
CA VAL A 278 -3.60 -1.65 -0.94
C VAL A 278 -2.62 -2.82 -1.10
N TRP A 279 -1.68 -2.94 -0.17
CA TRP A 279 -0.61 -3.94 -0.14
C TRP A 279 -0.89 -5.04 0.88
N ALA A 280 -2.16 -5.42 1.04
CA ALA A 280 -2.56 -6.45 2.00
C ALA A 280 -1.71 -7.74 1.84
N PRO A 281 -1.53 -8.50 2.94
CA PRO A 281 -0.77 -9.75 2.94
C PRO A 281 -1.19 -10.69 1.81
N ASP A 282 -0.27 -11.54 1.38
CA ASP A 282 -0.46 -12.52 0.32
C ASP A 282 -1.78 -13.28 0.55
N PRO A 283 -2.76 -13.17 -0.35
CA PRO A 283 -4.06 -13.78 -0.18
C PRO A 283 -4.01 -15.32 -0.12
N GLY A 284 -2.93 -15.95 -0.59
CA GLY A 284 -2.73 -17.39 -0.53
C GLY A 284 -1.96 -17.90 0.70
N THR A 285 -1.20 -17.03 1.38
CA THR A 285 -0.32 -17.44 2.51
C THR A 285 -0.49 -16.61 3.78
N GLY A 286 -1.20 -15.48 3.70
CA GLY A 286 -1.40 -14.53 4.80
C GLY A 286 -0.14 -13.77 5.22
N ARG A 287 0.94 -13.82 4.43
CA ARG A 287 2.24 -13.19 4.71
C ARG A 287 2.38 -11.80 4.11
#